data_AF-A5ARV6-F1
#
_entry.id   AF-A5ARV6-F1
#
_cell.length_a   1.000
_cell.length_b   1.000
_cell.length_c   1.000
_cell.angle_alpha   90.00
_cell.angle_beta   90.00
_cell.angle_gamma   90.00
#
_symmetry.space_group_name_H-M   'P 1'
#
loop_
_entity.id
_entity.type
_entity.pdbx_description
1 polymer ?
#
loop_
_entity_poly.entity_id
_entity_poly.type
_entity_poly.pdbx_seq_one_letter_code
_entity_poly.pdbx_strand_id
1 'polypeptide(L)'
;MEENSTASNVARAIVAALDWSSSPDARKAAVSYLESIKAGDIRVLASTSFLLVKKDWSSEIRLHAFKMLQHLVRLRWEELNSTERRNFANLAVDLMSEIANPCEEWALKSQTAALVAEIVRREGLSLWQELLPSLVSLSNNGPIQAELVAMMLRWLPEDITVHNEDLEGM
;
A
#
# COMPACT_ATOMS: atom_id res chain seq x y z
N MET A 1 8.30 15.81 13.97
CA MET A 1 9.40 16.40 13.16
C MET A 1 10.31 15.31 12.60
N GLU A 2 10.64 14.27 13.38
CA GLU A 2 11.43 13.11 12.92
C GLU A 2 10.76 12.28 11.81
N GLU A 3 9.46 11.99 11.89
CA GLU A 3 8.74 11.22 10.86
C GLU A 3 8.84 11.87 9.47
N ASN A 4 8.76 13.19 9.39
CA ASN A 4 8.89 13.93 8.14
C ASN A 4 10.32 13.90 7.58
N SER A 5 11.32 13.79 8.46
CA SER A 5 12.73 13.64 8.08
C SER A 5 13.01 12.24 7.49
N THR A 6 12.43 11.20 8.09
CA THR A 6 12.53 9.82 7.58
C THR A 6 11.86 9.69 6.23
N ALA A 7 10.65 10.21 6.07
CA ALA A 7 9.95 10.18 4.78
C ALA A 7 10.71 10.92 3.67
N SER A 8 11.30 12.08 3.98
CA SER A 8 12.14 12.80 3.02
C SER A 8 13.38 12.00 2.59
N ASN A 9 14.01 11.28 3.53
CA ASN A 9 15.15 10.42 3.23
C ASN A 9 14.76 9.20 2.39
N VAL A 10 13.64 8.56 2.71
CA VAL A 10 13.09 7.43 1.93
C VAL A 10 12.70 7.89 0.52
N ALA A 11 12.02 9.03 0.38
CA ALA A 11 11.68 9.61 -0.92
C ALA A 11 12.93 9.84 -1.78
N ARG A 12 13.99 10.43 -1.22
CA ARG A 12 15.27 10.60 -1.90
C ARG A 12 15.90 9.28 -2.33
N ALA A 13 15.85 8.27 -1.47
CA ALA A 13 16.37 6.94 -1.79
C ALA A 13 15.57 6.26 -2.89
N ILE A 14 14.23 6.42 -2.91
CA ILE A 14 13.39 5.93 -4.01
C ILE A 14 13.81 6.58 -5.33
N VAL A 15 13.97 7.91 -5.36
CA VAL A 15 14.40 8.63 -6.57
C VAL A 15 15.78 8.14 -7.04
N ALA A 16 16.76 8.05 -6.15
CA ALA A 16 18.10 7.59 -6.50
C ALA A 16 18.14 6.11 -6.96
N ALA A 17 17.24 5.28 -6.42
CA ALA A 17 17.13 3.87 -6.82
C ALA A 17 16.51 3.72 -8.22
N LEU A 18 15.54 4.56 -8.58
CA LEU A 18 14.80 4.49 -9.84
C LEU A 18 15.44 5.31 -10.97
N ASP A 19 16.26 6.31 -10.64
CA ASP A 19 16.86 7.18 -11.64
C ASP A 19 18.01 6.49 -12.39
N TRP A 20 17.92 6.49 -13.73
CA TRP A 20 18.92 5.93 -14.62
C TRP A 20 20.21 6.76 -14.62
N SER A 21 20.12 8.07 -14.31
CA SER A 21 21.27 8.98 -14.27
C SER A 21 22.13 8.81 -13.01
N SER A 22 21.58 8.17 -11.97
CA SER A 22 22.31 7.86 -10.74
C SER A 22 23.49 6.92 -10.99
N SER A 23 24.60 7.16 -10.30
CA SER A 23 25.77 6.26 -10.36
C SER A 23 25.42 4.87 -9.81
N PRO A 24 26.11 3.80 -10.27
CA PRO A 24 25.88 2.44 -9.76
C PRO A 24 25.99 2.34 -8.23
N ASP A 25 26.97 3.01 -7.64
CA ASP A 25 27.19 3.01 -6.19
C ASP A 25 26.08 3.75 -5.44
N ALA A 26 25.62 4.89 -5.96
CA ALA A 26 24.51 5.65 -5.36
C ALA A 26 23.21 4.84 -5.41
N ARG A 27 22.92 4.18 -6.55
CA ARG A 27 21.76 3.31 -6.71
C ARG A 27 21.83 2.13 -5.74
N LYS A 28 22.98 1.48 -5.61
CA LYS A 28 23.19 0.36 -4.68
C LYS A 28 23.00 0.79 -3.23
N ALA A 29 23.55 1.94 -2.83
CA ALA A 29 23.37 2.48 -1.49
C ALA A 29 21.90 2.81 -1.20
N ALA A 30 21.19 3.40 -2.17
CA ALA A 30 19.77 3.71 -2.05
C ALA A 30 18.92 2.45 -1.87
N VAL A 31 19.14 1.41 -2.69
CA VAL A 31 18.46 0.11 -2.54
C VAL A 31 18.76 -0.51 -1.19
N SER A 32 20.02 -0.53 -0.75
CA SER A 32 20.39 -1.07 0.56
C SER A 32 19.70 -0.33 1.71
N TYR A 33 19.52 0.99 1.59
CA TYR A 33 18.79 1.78 2.58
C TYR A 33 17.29 1.47 2.56
N LEU A 34 16.67 1.34 1.39
CA LEU A 34 15.26 0.97 1.30
C LEU A 34 14.99 -0.42 1.89
N GLU A 35 15.89 -1.37 1.67
CA GLU A 35 15.79 -2.71 2.28
C GLU A 35 15.99 -2.67 3.81
N SER A 36 16.84 -1.79 4.34
CA SER A 36 16.96 -1.63 5.79
C SER A 36 15.70 -1.03 6.43
N ILE A 37 14.99 -0.14 5.72
CA ILE A 37 13.69 0.38 6.16
C ILE A 37 12.64 -0.74 6.17
N LYS A 38 12.60 -1.58 5.13
CA LYS A 38 11.66 -2.73 5.06
C LYS A 38 11.92 -3.77 6.15
N ALA A 39 13.19 -4.05 6.46
CA ALA A 39 13.60 -5.01 7.47
C ALA A 39 13.57 -4.44 8.91
N GLY A 40 13.47 -3.11 9.07
CA GLY A 40 13.52 -2.42 10.35
C GLY A 40 12.22 -2.46 11.15
N ASP A 41 11.95 -1.39 11.90
CA ASP A 41 10.74 -1.26 12.70
C ASP A 41 9.48 -1.15 11.81
N ILE A 42 8.50 -2.04 12.03
CA ILE A 42 7.25 -2.11 11.24
C ILE A 42 6.40 -0.85 11.33
N ARG A 43 6.43 -0.12 12.45
CA ARG A 43 5.65 1.11 12.67
C ARG A 43 6.28 2.25 11.88
N VAL A 44 7.61 2.30 11.84
CA VAL A 44 8.36 3.24 10.99
C VAL A 44 8.09 2.95 9.52
N LEU A 45 8.13 1.67 9.10
CA LEU A 45 7.79 1.24 7.75
C LEU A 45 6.36 1.66 7.36
N ALA A 46 5.38 1.35 8.20
CA ALA A 46 3.96 1.68 7.95
C ALA A 46 3.73 3.19 7.88
N SER A 47 4.12 3.94 8.92
CA SER A 47 3.90 5.39 9.01
C SER A 47 4.57 6.14 7.87
N THR A 48 5.83 5.81 7.56
CA THR A 48 6.57 6.42 6.46
C THR A 48 5.91 6.13 5.12
N SER A 49 5.50 4.89 4.88
CA SER A 49 4.87 4.51 3.61
C SER A 49 3.50 5.16 3.45
N PHE A 50 2.68 5.23 4.50
CA PHE A 50 1.40 5.96 4.48
C PHE A 50 1.57 7.46 4.26
N LEU A 51 2.67 8.07 4.73
CA LEU A 51 2.97 9.47 4.44
C LEU A 51 3.36 9.66 2.97
N LEU A 52 4.11 8.71 2.38
CA LEU A 52 4.63 8.80 1.02
C LEU A 52 3.62 8.46 -0.08
N VAL A 53 2.52 7.75 0.23
CA VAL A 53 1.44 7.48 -0.74
C VAL A 53 0.51 8.69 -0.96
N LYS A 54 0.61 9.72 -0.11
CA LYS A 54 -0.20 10.95 -0.22
C LYS A 54 0.15 11.75 -1.48
N LYS A 55 -0.83 12.52 -1.96
CA LYS A 55 -0.78 13.31 -3.19
C LYS A 55 0.32 14.39 -3.25
N ASP A 56 0.97 14.69 -2.13
CA ASP A 56 2.05 15.69 -2.06
C ASP A 56 3.37 15.18 -2.69
N TRP A 57 3.46 13.88 -2.97
CA TRP A 57 4.61 13.23 -3.59
C TRP A 57 4.37 12.88 -5.05
N SER A 58 5.46 12.68 -5.81
CA SER A 58 5.36 12.24 -7.21
C SER A 58 4.79 10.83 -7.32
N SER A 59 4.20 10.50 -8.47
CA SER A 59 3.58 9.20 -8.71
C SER A 59 4.57 8.04 -8.55
N GLU A 60 5.84 8.22 -8.91
CA GLU A 60 6.89 7.21 -8.74
C GLU A 60 7.15 6.91 -7.26
N ILE A 61 7.21 7.95 -6.42
CA ILE A 61 7.38 7.81 -4.97
C ILE A 61 6.16 7.12 -4.36
N ARG A 62 4.96 7.58 -4.72
CA ARG A 62 3.69 7.01 -4.23
C ARG A 62 3.57 5.53 -4.61
N LEU A 63 3.86 5.17 -5.86
CA LEU A 63 3.83 3.78 -6.34
C LEU A 63 4.87 2.90 -5.62
N HIS A 64 6.06 3.41 -5.34
CA HIS A 64 7.04 2.66 -4.56
C HIS A 64 6.61 2.48 -3.10
N ALA A 65 6.01 3.51 -2.49
CA ALA A 65 5.47 3.44 -1.14
C ALA A 65 4.33 2.41 -1.01
N PHE A 66 3.47 2.27 -2.05
CA PHE A 66 2.50 1.17 -2.10
C PHE A 66 3.16 -0.21 -2.06
N LYS A 67 4.29 -0.41 -2.75
CA LYS A 67 5.04 -1.68 -2.69
C LYS A 67 5.60 -1.94 -1.29
N MET A 68 5.94 -0.89 -0.54
CA MET A 68 6.39 -1.02 0.86
C MET A 68 5.24 -1.40 1.79
N LEU A 69 4.05 -0.82 1.62
CA LEU A 69 2.84 -1.23 2.35
C LEU A 69 2.45 -2.68 2.04
N GLN A 70 2.45 -3.06 0.75
CA GLN A 70 2.22 -4.45 0.34
C GLN A 70 3.24 -5.40 0.94
N HIS A 71 4.53 -5.06 0.92
CA HIS A 71 5.56 -5.87 1.58
C HIS A 71 5.22 -6.14 3.06
N LEU A 72 4.81 -5.10 3.79
CA LEU A 72 4.41 -5.23 5.19
C LEU A 72 3.21 -6.18 5.31
N VAL A 73 2.14 -5.96 4.55
CA VAL A 73 0.91 -6.78 4.60
C VAL A 73 1.16 -8.24 4.19
N ARG A 74 2.08 -8.50 3.23
CA ARG A 74 2.37 -9.87 2.79
C ARG A 74 3.26 -10.64 3.76
N LEU A 75 4.28 -9.99 4.28
CA LEU A 75 5.39 -10.70 4.92
C LEU A 75 5.50 -10.46 6.42
N ARG A 76 4.96 -9.34 6.92
CA ARG A 76 5.16 -8.87 8.30
C ARG A 76 3.86 -8.49 9.01
N TRP A 77 2.70 -8.86 8.44
CA TRP A 77 1.38 -8.56 9.00
C TRP A 77 1.25 -9.07 10.44
N GLU A 78 1.81 -10.26 10.71
CA GLU A 78 1.71 -10.88 12.02
C GLU A 78 2.45 -10.15 13.13
N GLU A 79 3.40 -9.28 12.78
CA GLU A 79 4.16 -8.47 13.74
C GLU A 79 3.34 -7.29 14.26
N LEU A 80 2.29 -6.87 13.55
CA LEU A 80 1.35 -5.88 14.03
C LEU A 80 0.41 -6.52 15.07
N ASN A 81 0.12 -5.81 16.15
CA ASN A 81 -0.94 -6.22 17.07
C ASN A 81 -2.33 -5.90 16.50
N SER A 82 -3.39 -6.46 17.09
CA SER A 82 -4.77 -6.31 16.58
C SER A 82 -5.24 -4.86 16.46
N THR A 83 -4.77 -3.95 17.34
CA THR A 83 -5.11 -2.53 17.27
C THR A 83 -4.39 -1.87 16.08
N GLU A 84 -3.11 -2.18 15.89
CA GLU A 84 -2.31 -1.68 14.77
C GLU A 84 -2.87 -2.16 13.42
N ARG A 85 -3.28 -3.43 13.32
CA ARG A 85 -3.93 -3.99 12.12
C ARG A 85 -5.22 -3.28 11.77
N ARG A 86 -6.08 -3.03 12.75
CA ARG A 86 -7.33 -2.28 12.56
C ARG A 86 -7.06 -0.84 12.12
N ASN A 87 -6.11 -0.17 12.76
CA ASN A 87 -5.73 1.19 12.38
C ASN A 87 -5.16 1.24 10.96
N PHE A 88 -4.31 0.27 10.58
CA PHE A 88 -3.77 0.14 9.23
C PHE A 88 -4.89 -0.03 8.19
N ALA A 89 -5.87 -0.88 8.48
CA ALA A 89 -7.03 -1.11 7.61
C ALA A 89 -7.88 0.15 7.42
N ASN A 90 -8.17 0.88 8.50
CA ASN A 90 -8.92 2.13 8.44
C ASN A 90 -8.17 3.19 7.60
N LEU A 91 -6.86 3.36 7.83
CA LEU A 91 -6.04 4.28 7.04
C LEU A 91 -6.03 3.93 5.55
N ALA A 92 -6.01 2.64 5.20
CA ALA A 92 -6.07 2.19 3.81
C ALA A 92 -7.44 2.47 3.16
N VAL A 93 -8.54 2.32 3.91
CA VAL A 93 -9.89 2.67 3.42
C VAL A 93 -10.05 4.18 3.27
N ASP A 94 -9.52 4.97 4.22
CA ASP A 94 -9.51 6.44 4.13
C ASP A 94 -8.72 6.90 2.89
N LEU A 95 -7.56 6.29 2.63
CA LEU A 95 -6.78 6.54 1.42
C LEU A 95 -7.58 6.24 0.14
N MET A 96 -8.41 5.20 0.15
CA MET A 96 -9.30 4.88 -0.97
C MET A 96 -10.37 5.96 -1.19
N SER A 97 -10.83 6.62 -0.12
CA SER A 97 -11.71 7.79 -0.24
C SER A 97 -10.96 9.00 -0.80
N GLU A 98 -9.73 9.26 -0.34
CA GLU A 98 -8.90 10.36 -0.83
C GLU A 98 -8.56 10.24 -2.32
N ILE A 99 -8.30 9.00 -2.78
CA ILE A 99 -7.89 8.70 -4.16
C ILE A 99 -9.06 8.63 -5.15
N ALA A 100 -10.30 8.79 -4.66
CA ALA A 100 -11.53 8.85 -5.44
C ALA A 100 -11.68 10.18 -6.20
N ASN A 101 -10.65 10.56 -6.96
CA ASN A 101 -10.57 11.78 -7.74
C ASN A 101 -10.49 11.44 -9.24
N PRO A 102 -11.29 12.10 -10.12
CA PRO A 102 -11.24 11.84 -11.55
C PRO A 102 -9.88 12.12 -12.20
N CYS A 103 -9.09 13.05 -11.66
CA CYS A 103 -7.77 13.43 -12.18
C CYS A 103 -6.63 12.53 -11.68
N GLU A 104 -6.91 11.63 -10.75
CA GLU A 104 -5.90 10.75 -10.18
C GLU A 104 -5.59 9.56 -11.10
N GLU A 105 -4.33 9.19 -11.17
CA GLU A 105 -3.85 8.16 -12.09
C GLU A 105 -4.47 6.79 -11.79
N TRP A 106 -4.85 6.07 -12.85
CA TRP A 106 -5.43 4.74 -12.74
C TRP A 106 -4.52 3.76 -11.98
N ALA A 107 -3.20 3.85 -12.16
CA ALA A 107 -2.25 2.98 -11.48
C ALA A 107 -2.33 3.14 -9.96
N LEU A 108 -2.44 4.37 -9.45
CA LEU A 108 -2.53 4.66 -8.02
C LEU A 108 -3.87 4.19 -7.42
N LYS A 109 -4.97 4.40 -8.15
CA LYS A 109 -6.29 3.85 -7.81
C LYS A 109 -6.26 2.33 -7.68
N SER A 110 -5.66 1.66 -8.67
CA SER A 110 -5.50 0.21 -8.71
C SER A 110 -4.65 -0.33 -7.57
N GLN A 111 -3.53 0.32 -7.25
CA GLN A 111 -2.68 -0.07 -6.12
C GLN A 111 -3.37 0.12 -4.77
N THR A 112 -4.17 1.18 -4.61
CA THR A 112 -4.94 1.42 -3.38
C THR A 112 -6.01 0.35 -3.19
N ALA A 113 -6.78 0.05 -4.25
CA ALA A 113 -7.77 -1.01 -4.25
C ALA A 113 -7.15 -2.38 -3.94
N ALA A 114 -6.01 -2.70 -4.56
CA ALA A 114 -5.28 -3.93 -4.30
C ALA A 114 -4.80 -4.04 -2.85
N LEU A 115 -4.29 -2.95 -2.27
CA LEU A 115 -3.84 -2.91 -0.87
C LEU A 115 -4.99 -3.22 0.09
N VAL A 116 -6.15 -2.57 -0.08
CA VAL A 116 -7.32 -2.81 0.79
C VAL A 116 -7.80 -4.26 0.67
N ALA A 117 -7.89 -4.79 -0.55
CA ALA A 117 -8.26 -6.20 -0.75
C ALA A 117 -7.26 -7.16 -0.09
N GLU A 118 -5.97 -6.85 -0.16
CA GLU A 118 -4.92 -7.66 0.46
C GLU A 118 -5.00 -7.67 1.99
N ILE A 119 -5.26 -6.52 2.62
CA ILE A 119 -5.48 -6.40 4.06
C ILE A 119 -6.68 -7.25 4.50
N VAL A 120 -7.80 -7.16 3.77
CA VAL A 120 -9.00 -7.95 4.04
C VAL A 120 -8.71 -9.45 3.94
N ARG A 121 -7.93 -9.88 2.95
CA ARG A 121 -7.54 -11.29 2.82
C ARG A 121 -6.62 -11.75 3.93
N ARG A 122 -5.71 -10.90 4.39
CA ARG A 122 -4.77 -11.23 5.45
C ARG A 122 -5.43 -11.34 6.82
N GLU A 123 -6.35 -10.44 7.14
CA GLU A 123 -7.04 -10.47 8.44
C GLU A 123 -8.24 -11.42 8.43
N GLY A 124 -8.95 -11.52 7.31
CA GLY A 124 -10.07 -12.43 7.11
C GLY A 124 -11.45 -11.81 7.37
N LEU A 125 -12.43 -12.69 7.63
CA LEU A 125 -13.85 -12.35 7.63
C LEU A 125 -14.27 -11.34 8.71
N SER A 126 -13.60 -11.32 9.85
CA SER A 126 -13.92 -10.39 10.94
C SER A 126 -13.71 -8.94 10.50
N LEU A 127 -12.53 -8.63 9.96
CA LEU A 127 -12.24 -7.29 9.45
C LEU A 127 -13.11 -6.94 8.25
N TRP A 128 -13.39 -7.90 7.36
CA TRP A 128 -14.31 -7.68 6.25
C TRP A 128 -15.68 -7.18 6.72
N GLN A 129 -16.26 -7.84 7.73
CA GLN A 129 -17.55 -7.45 8.30
C GLN A 129 -17.49 -6.06 8.96
N GLU A 130 -16.37 -5.72 9.61
CA GLU A 130 -16.14 -4.39 10.18
C GLU A 130 -16.05 -3.30 9.10
N LEU A 131 -15.37 -3.55 7.97
CA LEU A 131 -15.14 -2.55 6.91
C LEU A 131 -16.29 -2.41 5.92
N LEU A 132 -17.11 -3.45 5.74
CA LEU A 132 -18.16 -3.49 4.72
C LEU A 132 -19.12 -2.29 4.80
N PRO A 133 -19.62 -1.84 5.97
CA PRO A 133 -20.48 -0.66 6.05
C PRO A 133 -19.80 0.62 5.51
N SER A 134 -18.51 0.83 5.80
CA SER A 134 -17.74 1.96 5.32
C SER A 134 -17.55 1.92 3.81
N LEU A 135 -17.30 0.74 3.25
CA LEU A 135 -17.16 0.52 1.81
C LEU A 135 -18.47 0.76 1.05
N VAL A 136 -19.59 0.27 1.59
CA VAL A 136 -20.92 0.54 1.04
C VAL A 136 -21.23 2.04 1.09
N SER A 137 -20.98 2.69 2.24
CA SER A 137 -21.14 4.14 2.36
C SER A 137 -20.27 4.89 1.34
N LEU A 138 -19.01 4.48 1.15
CA LEU A 138 -18.12 5.10 0.18
C LEU A 138 -18.67 4.95 -1.24
N SER A 139 -19.12 3.76 -1.65
CA SER A 139 -19.69 3.54 -2.99
C SER A 139 -20.90 4.41 -3.29
N ASN A 140 -21.69 4.77 -2.27
CA ASN A 140 -22.86 5.63 -2.42
C ASN A 140 -22.51 7.12 -2.59
N ASN A 141 -21.25 7.53 -2.40
CA ASN A 141 -20.84 8.94 -2.53
C ASN A 141 -20.70 9.39 -3.99
N GLY A 142 -20.63 8.47 -4.96
CA GLY A 142 -20.53 8.81 -6.37
C GLY A 142 -19.95 7.71 -7.24
N PRO A 143 -20.00 7.88 -8.58
CA PRO A 143 -19.58 6.85 -9.52
C PRO A 143 -18.09 6.47 -9.41
N ILE A 144 -17.22 7.44 -9.08
CA ILE A 144 -15.77 7.18 -8.95
C ILE A 144 -15.48 6.38 -7.68
N GLN A 145 -16.19 6.68 -6.59
CA GLN A 145 -16.08 5.91 -5.36
C GLN A 145 -16.64 4.50 -5.55
N ALA A 146 -17.77 4.35 -6.24
CA ALA A 146 -18.33 3.05 -6.60
C ALA A 146 -17.36 2.23 -7.48
N GLU A 147 -16.72 2.88 -8.46
CA GLU A 147 -15.68 2.26 -9.30
C GLU A 147 -14.51 1.74 -8.47
N LEU A 148 -13.99 2.53 -7.52
CA LEU A 148 -12.90 2.11 -6.65
C LEU A 148 -13.28 0.94 -5.74
N VAL A 149 -14.47 0.98 -5.15
CA VAL A 149 -14.96 -0.14 -4.32
C VAL A 149 -15.12 -1.40 -5.18
N ALA A 150 -15.68 -1.28 -6.39
CA ALA A 150 -15.78 -2.41 -7.32
C ALA A 150 -14.40 -2.93 -7.75
N MET A 151 -13.43 -2.05 -7.97
CA MET A 151 -12.05 -2.43 -8.28
C MET A 151 -11.40 -3.19 -7.12
N MET A 152 -11.64 -2.79 -5.87
CA MET A 152 -11.17 -3.52 -4.69
C MET A 152 -11.85 -4.89 -4.57
N LEU A 153 -13.17 -4.95 -4.75
CA LEU A 153 -13.92 -6.21 -4.74
C LEU A 153 -13.43 -7.19 -5.81
N ARG A 154 -12.99 -6.69 -6.97
CA ARG A 154 -12.38 -7.49 -8.03
C ARG A 154 -11.09 -8.19 -7.54
N TRP A 155 -10.28 -7.54 -6.71
CA TRP A 155 -9.02 -8.10 -6.20
C TRP A 155 -9.21 -9.14 -5.08
N LEU A 156 -10.37 -9.18 -4.41
CA LEU A 156 -10.63 -10.14 -3.31
C LEU A 156 -10.59 -11.62 -3.77
N PRO A 157 -11.27 -12.02 -4.86
CA PRO A 157 -11.24 -13.40 -5.35
C PRO A 157 -9.99 -13.76 -6.16
N GLU A 158 -9.28 -12.79 -6.75
CA GLU A 158 -8.25 -13.04 -7.77
C GLU A 158 -7.06 -13.91 -7.29
N ASP A 159 -6.69 -13.88 -6.00
CA ASP A 159 -5.64 -14.77 -5.46
C ASP A 159 -6.16 -16.16 -5.01
N ILE A 160 -7.47 -16.34 -4.83
CA ILE A 160 -8.06 -17.64 -4.42
C ILE A 160 -8.24 -18.57 -5.62
N THR A 161 -8.40 -18.02 -6.82
CA THR A 161 -8.66 -18.81 -8.04
C THR A 161 -7.47 -18.90 -9.01
N VAL A 162 -6.42 -18.09 -8.87
CA VAL A 162 -5.32 -18.02 -9.87
C VAL A 162 -3.94 -18.46 -9.32
N HIS A 163 -3.74 -18.55 -8.01
CA HIS A 163 -2.40 -18.81 -7.43
C HIS A 163 -2.25 -20.10 -6.62
N ASN A 164 -3.06 -21.13 -6.91
CA ASN A 164 -2.88 -22.46 -6.32
C ASN A 164 -2.38 -23.54 -7.30
N GLU A 165 -1.98 -23.20 -8.53
CA GLU A 165 -1.54 -24.19 -9.53
C GLU A 165 -0.04 -24.15 -9.91
N ASP A 166 0.75 -23.17 -9.46
CA ASP A 166 2.15 -23.02 -9.93
C ASP A 166 3.26 -23.28 -8.88
N LEU A 167 2.96 -23.93 -7.75
CA LEU A 167 3.99 -24.37 -6.78
C LEU A 167 4.01 -25.89 -6.51
N GLU A 168 3.53 -26.69 -7.45
CA GLU A 168 3.88 -28.12 -7.56
C GLU A 168 4.54 -28.38 -8.93
N GLY A 169 5.77 -27.90 -9.10
CA GLY A 169 6.50 -28.16 -10.35
C GLY A 169 7.84 -27.46 -10.46
N MET A 170 8.82 -27.89 -9.65
CA MET A 170 10.23 -28.18 -10.01
C MET A 170 11.14 -28.18 -8.78
#